data_AF-A0A7X7E332-F1
#
_entry.id   AF-A0A7X7E332-F1
#
_cell.length_a   1.000
_cell.length_b   1.000
_cell.length_c   1.000
_cell.angle_alpha   90.00
_cell.angle_beta   90.00
_cell.angle_gamma   90.00
#
_symmetry.space_group_name_H-M   'P 1'
#
loop_
_entity.id
_entity.type
_entity.pdbx_description
1 polymer ?
#
loop_
_entity_poly.entity_id
_entity_poly.type
_entity_poly.pdbx_seq_one_letter_code
_entity_poly.pdbx_strand_id
1 'polypeptide(L)'
;MKKVSIFVDVQNINYTTKEAFNAHFDYNAFWKKATSNREIVHAIAYAIDRNDQKQKQFQNILKGIGFEVKLKPYLQRFDGTTKGDWDVGITIDIMEYAAS
;
A
#
# COMPACT_ATOMS: atom_id res chain seq x y z
N MET A 1 -21.32 -0.41 -14.14
CA MET A 1 -20.31 0.36 -13.37
C MET A 1 -18.94 -0.26 -13.66
N LYS A 2 -17.86 0.51 -13.82
CA LYS A 2 -16.54 -0.07 -14.15
C LYS A 2 -15.92 -0.67 -12.88
N LYS A 3 -15.53 -1.94 -12.93
CA LYS A 3 -14.80 -2.60 -11.83
C LYS A 3 -13.36 -2.12 -11.76
N VAL A 4 -12.82 -1.98 -10.55
CA VAL A 4 -11.42 -1.59 -10.30
C VAL A 4 -10.83 -2.37 -9.14
N SER A 5 -9.57 -2.79 -9.31
CA SER A 5 -8.71 -3.30 -8.25
C SER A 5 -7.55 -2.32 -8.03
N ILE A 6 -7.24 -2.02 -6.78
CA ILE A 6 -6.24 -1.04 -6.38
C ILE A 6 -5.14 -1.73 -5.58
N PHE A 7 -3.89 -1.56 -5.99
CA PHE A 7 -2.71 -2.14 -5.35
C PHE A 7 -1.72 -1.02 -5.04
N VAL A 8 -1.41 -0.82 -3.76
CA VAL A 8 -0.66 0.36 -3.31
C VAL A 8 0.64 -0.07 -2.65
N ASP A 9 1.76 0.20 -3.30
CA ASP A 9 3.08 0.12 -2.66
C ASP A 9 3.30 1.36 -1.78
N VAL A 10 3.07 1.18 -0.47
CA VAL A 10 3.17 2.27 0.52
C VAL A 10 4.59 2.78 0.67
N GLN A 11 5.60 1.89 0.58
CA GLN A 11 6.99 2.30 0.73
C GLN A 11 7.44 3.13 -0.46
N ASN A 12 7.15 2.66 -1.69
CA ASN A 12 7.50 3.40 -2.90
C ASN A 12 6.86 4.79 -2.92
N ILE A 13 5.57 4.91 -2.59
CA ILE A 13 4.89 6.21 -2.50
C ILE A 13 5.58 7.10 -1.46
N ASN A 14 5.83 6.61 -0.25
CA ASN A 14 6.42 7.43 0.81
C ASN A 14 7.81 7.97 0.43
N TYR A 15 8.68 7.13 -0.18
CA TYR A 15 10.02 7.58 -0.60
C TYR A 15 9.92 8.58 -1.76
N THR A 16 9.17 8.24 -2.81
CA THR A 16 9.10 9.08 -4.02
C THR A 16 8.43 10.42 -3.78
N THR A 17 7.36 10.49 -2.98
CA THR A 17 6.72 11.79 -2.68
C THR A 17 7.57 12.65 -1.77
N LYS A 18 8.32 12.02 -0.85
CA LYS A 18 9.24 12.76 0.02
C LYS A 18 10.43 13.29 -0.76
N GLU A 19 10.97 12.51 -1.70
CA GLU A 19 12.09 12.92 -2.54
C GLU A 19 11.68 14.01 -3.54
N ALA A 20 10.61 13.79 -4.31
CA ALA A 20 10.23 14.68 -5.40
C ALA A 20 9.53 15.96 -4.92
N PHE A 21 8.80 15.89 -3.80
CA PHE A 21 7.92 17.00 -3.37
C PHE A 21 8.12 17.41 -1.90
N ASN A 22 9.00 16.73 -1.15
CA ASN A 22 9.14 16.89 0.30
C ASN A 22 7.80 16.81 1.07
N ALA A 23 6.83 16.04 0.55
CA ALA A 23 5.46 16.01 1.01
C ALA A 23 4.95 14.58 1.27
N HIS A 24 3.83 14.49 1.99
CA HIS A 24 3.11 13.24 2.22
C HIS A 24 2.00 13.06 1.19
N PHE A 25 1.78 11.81 0.79
CA PHE A 25 0.71 11.45 -0.13
C PHE A 25 -0.67 11.51 0.56
N ASP A 26 -1.65 12.14 -0.07
CA ASP A 26 -3.03 12.19 0.42
C ASP A 26 -3.84 10.98 -0.09
N TYR A 27 -3.95 9.96 0.76
CA TYR A 27 -4.69 8.74 0.47
C TYR A 27 -6.20 8.95 0.37
N ASN A 28 -6.77 9.96 1.02
CA ASN A 28 -8.21 10.27 0.92
C ASN A 28 -8.53 10.90 -0.43
N ALA A 29 -7.71 11.87 -0.86
CA ALA A 29 -7.85 12.49 -2.18
C ALA A 29 -7.66 11.44 -3.29
N PHE A 30 -6.66 10.57 -3.15
CA PHE A 30 -6.46 9.44 -4.05
C PHE A 30 -7.68 8.52 -4.09
N TRP A 31 -8.17 8.08 -2.93
CA TRP A 31 -9.32 7.18 -2.84
C TRP A 31 -10.54 7.75 -3.55
N LYS A 32 -10.91 9.01 -3.24
CA LYS A 32 -12.05 9.69 -3.87
C LYS A 32 -11.93 9.73 -5.39
N LYS A 33 -10.73 9.99 -5.92
CA LYS A 33 -10.48 10.07 -7.36
C LYS A 33 -10.45 8.69 -8.02
N ALA A 34 -9.77 7.72 -7.41
CA ALA A 34 -9.55 6.39 -7.96
C ALA A 34 -10.82 5.53 -8.00
N THR A 35 -11.76 5.79 -7.08
CA THR A 35 -12.98 5.01 -6.88
C THR A 35 -14.24 5.68 -7.44
N SER A 36 -14.14 6.93 -7.91
CA SER A 36 -15.28 7.66 -8.47
C SER A 36 -15.95 6.90 -9.62
N ASN A 37 -17.26 6.67 -9.50
CA ASN A 37 -18.10 5.96 -10.47
C ASN A 37 -17.62 4.54 -10.82
N ARG A 38 -16.96 3.88 -9.86
CA ARG A 38 -16.39 2.53 -10.03
C ARG A 38 -16.84 1.61 -8.91
N GLU A 39 -16.90 0.33 -9.24
CA GLU A 39 -17.09 -0.75 -8.28
C GLU A 39 -15.71 -1.22 -7.83
N ILE A 40 -15.41 -1.09 -6.55
CA ILE A 40 -14.13 -1.55 -5.99
C ILE A 40 -14.26 -3.04 -5.75
N VAL A 41 -13.44 -3.84 -6.44
CA VAL A 41 -13.40 -5.30 -6.26
C VAL A 41 -12.34 -5.65 -5.22
N HIS A 42 -11.16 -5.04 -5.34
CA HIS A 42 -10.07 -5.19 -4.38
C HIS A 42 -9.38 -3.84 -4.14
N ALA A 43 -8.96 -3.58 -2.91
CA ALA A 43 -8.13 -2.43 -2.59
C ALA A 43 -7.14 -2.80 -1.50
N ILE A 44 -5.87 -2.97 -1.87
CA ILE A 44 -4.83 -3.50 -0.99
C ILE A 44 -3.70 -2.48 -0.87
N ALA A 45 -3.35 -2.18 0.38
CA ALA A 45 -2.17 -1.39 0.74
C ALA A 45 -1.10 -2.28 1.36
N TYR A 46 0.06 -2.29 0.71
CA TYR A 46 1.20 -3.12 1.07
C TYR A 46 2.17 -2.30 1.90
N ALA A 47 2.21 -2.56 3.21
CA ALA A 47 3.01 -1.81 4.16
C ALA A 47 4.00 -2.71 4.91
N ILE A 48 4.93 -2.08 5.63
CA ILE A 48 5.88 -2.78 6.50
C ILE A 48 5.44 -2.66 7.95
N ASP A 49 5.69 -3.71 8.72
CA ASP A 49 5.50 -3.70 10.17
C ASP A 49 6.85 -3.45 10.88
N ARG A 50 6.98 -2.25 11.45
CA ARG A 50 8.12 -1.85 12.30
C ARG A 50 7.80 -1.87 13.79
N ASN A 51 6.61 -2.35 14.16
CA ASN A 51 6.10 -2.41 15.52
C ASN A 51 6.09 -1.06 16.29
N ASP A 52 6.18 0.08 15.59
CA ASP A 52 6.05 1.41 16.22
C ASP A 52 4.61 1.94 16.17
N GLN A 53 4.26 2.78 17.15
CA GLN A 53 2.88 3.29 17.30
C GLN A 53 2.44 4.19 16.14
N LYS A 54 3.34 4.97 15.54
CA LYS A 54 2.99 5.88 14.44
C LYS A 54 2.63 5.09 13.18
N GLN A 55 3.39 4.03 12.87
CA GLN A 55 3.06 3.12 11.77
C GLN A 55 1.71 2.43 12.00
N LYS A 56 1.43 1.96 13.22
CA LYS A 56 0.12 1.35 13.54
C LYS A 56 -1.04 2.33 13.34
N GLN A 57 -0.88 3.58 13.76
CA GLN A 57 -1.88 4.62 13.52
C GLN A 57 -2.09 4.86 12.02
N PHE A 58 -1.02 4.96 11.25
CA PHE A 58 -1.11 5.13 9.80
C PHE A 58 -1.79 3.94 9.11
N GLN A 59 -1.46 2.71 9.50
CA GLN A 59 -2.14 1.50 9.00
C GLN A 59 -3.65 1.52 9.32
N ASN A 60 -4.04 2.03 10.50
CA ASN A 60 -5.45 2.18 10.85
C ASN A 60 -6.15 3.26 10.00
N ILE A 61 -5.45 4.34 9.63
CA ILE A 61 -5.98 5.33 8.68
C ILE A 61 -6.25 4.68 7.32
N LEU A 62 -5.31 3.89 6.79
CA LEU A 62 -5.50 3.18 5.51
C LEU A 62 -6.70 2.22 5.56
N LYS A 63 -6.87 1.48 6.66
CA LYS A 63 -8.05 0.63 6.89
C LYS A 63 -9.34 1.46 6.94
N GLY A 64 -9.32 2.61 7.62
CA GLY A 64 -10.46 3.52 7.71
C GLY A 64 -10.87 4.13 6.37
N ILE A 65 -9.93 4.28 5.43
CA ILE A 65 -10.21 4.74 4.05
C ILE A 65 -10.90 3.66 3.22
N GLY A 66 -10.62 2.38 3.48
CA GLY A 66 -11.20 1.23 2.78
C GLY A 66 -10.19 0.26 2.20
N PHE A 67 -8.90 0.41 2.51
CA PHE A 67 -7.88 -0.56 2.10
C PHE A 67 -7.84 -1.77 3.03
N GLU A 68 -7.70 -2.97 2.45
CA GLU A 68 -7.07 -4.09 3.13
C GLU A 68 -5.58 -3.78 3.30
N VAL A 69 -5.04 -3.93 4.51
CA VAL A 69 -3.61 -3.65 4.77
C VAL A 69 -2.87 -4.96 4.93
N LYS A 70 -2.02 -5.29 3.96
CA LYS A 70 -1.08 -6.42 4.04
C LYS A 70 0.24 -5.93 4.63
N LEU A 71 0.69 -6.60 5.70
CA LEU A 71 1.89 -6.24 6.45
C LEU A 71 3.00 -7.25 6.23
N LYS A 72 4.20 -6.75 5.93
CA LYS A 72 5.43 -7.54 5.87
C LYS A 72 6.30 -7.21 7.08
N PRO A 73 6.80 -8.21 7.83
CA PRO A 73 7.71 -7.95 8.94
C PRO A 73 8.97 -7.22 8.47
N TYR A 74 9.36 -6.15 9.17
CA TYR A 74 10.62 -5.49 8.92
C TYR A 74 11.78 -6.35 9.46
N LEU A 75 12.50 -7.04 8.56
CA LEU A 75 13.66 -7.85 8.90
C LEU A 75 14.94 -7.11 8.50
N GLN A 76 15.65 -6.59 9.49
CA GLN A 76 17.02 -6.09 9.30
C GLN A 76 17.98 -7.27 9.43
N ARG A 77 18.70 -7.60 8.35
CA ARG A 77 19.71 -8.66 8.38
C ARG A 77 21.03 -8.13 8.95
N PHE A 78 21.79 -9.04 9.55
CA PHE A 78 23.14 -8.79 10.05
C PHE A 78 24.12 -8.34 8.95
N ASP A 79 23.82 -8.65 7.68
CA ASP A 79 24.62 -8.27 6.50
C ASP A 79 24.29 -6.87 5.94
N GLY A 80 23.39 -6.12 6.59
CA GLY A 80 22.99 -4.78 6.16
C GLY A 80 22.05 -4.75 4.96
N THR A 81 21.71 -5.90 4.35
CA THR A 81 20.76 -5.95 3.24
C THR A 81 19.32 -5.85 3.75
N THR A 82 18.56 -4.92 3.18
CA THR A 82 17.12 -4.82 3.43
C THR A 82 16.41 -5.92 2.65
N LYS A 83 15.70 -6.81 3.35
CA LYS A 83 14.88 -7.82 2.68
C LYS A 83 13.57 -7.18 2.23
N GLY A 84 13.28 -7.32 0.93
CA GLY A 84 11.93 -7.54 0.43
C GLY A 84 11.03 -6.31 0.38
N ASP A 85 11.15 -5.57 -0.72
CA ASP A 85 10.03 -4.86 -1.33
C ASP A 85 8.78 -5.77 -1.46
N TRP A 86 7.67 -5.14 -1.82
CA TRP A 86 6.43 -5.86 -2.05
C TRP A 86 6.27 -6.34 -3.50
N ASP A 87 7.28 -6.18 -4.35
CA ASP A 87 7.17 -6.39 -5.81
C ASP A 87 6.62 -7.78 -6.15
N VAL A 88 7.20 -8.83 -5.54
CA VAL A 88 6.75 -10.21 -5.75
C VAL A 88 5.33 -10.43 -5.22
N GLY A 89 5.02 -9.93 -4.02
CA GLY A 89 3.70 -10.12 -3.40
C GLY A 89 2.59 -9.39 -4.17
N ILE A 90 2.86 -8.16 -4.58
CA ILE A 90 1.97 -7.36 -5.44
C ILE A 90 1.75 -8.07 -6.77
N THR A 91 2.81 -8.56 -7.41
CA THR A 91 2.71 -9.25 -8.70
C THR A 91 1.81 -10.49 -8.61
N ILE A 92 2.01 -11.32 -7.59
CA ILE A 92 1.21 -12.53 -7.37
C ILE A 92 -0.27 -12.15 -7.17
N ASP A 93 -0.55 -11.21 -6.28
CA ASP A 93 -1.91 -10.76 -5.99
C ASP A 93 -2.58 -10.19 -7.25
N ILE A 94 -1.88 -9.36 -8.03
CA ILE A 94 -2.41 -8.82 -9.29
C ILE A 94 -2.79 -9.94 -10.25
N MET A 95 -1.93 -10.95 -10.41
CA MET A 95 -2.21 -12.10 -11.28
C MET A 95 -3.41 -12.90 -10.79
N GLU A 96 -3.54 -13.11 -9.48
CA GLU A 96 -4.64 -13.84 -8.86
C GLU A 96 -5.98 -13.11 -9.04
N TYR A 97 -6.04 -11.82 -8.71
CA TYR A 97 -7.26 -11.02 -8.82
C TYR A 97 -7.65 -10.63 -10.25
N ALA A 98 -6.72 -10.72 -11.21
CA ALA A 98 -7.04 -10.53 -12.62
C ALA A 98 -7.71 -11.77 -13.23
N ALA A 99 -7.52 -12.95 -12.63
CA ALA A 99 -8.08 -14.21 -13.11
C ALA A 99 -9.52 -14.47 -12.63
N SER A 100 -10.04 -13.64 -11.71
CA SER A 100 -11.39 -13.71 -11.11
C SER A 100 -12.36 -12.69 -11.71
#